data_AF-A0A7Z9L7T4-F1
#
_entry.id   AF-A0A7Z9L7T4-F1
#
_cell.length_a   1.000
_cell.length_b   1.000
_cell.length_c   1.000
_cell.angle_alpha   90.00
_cell.angle_beta   90.00
_cell.angle_gamma   90.00
#
_symmetry.space_group_name_H-M   'P 1'
#
loop_
_entity.id
_entity.type
_entity.pdbx_description
1 polymer ?
#
loop_
_entity_poly.entity_id
_entity_poly.type
_entity_poly.pdbx_seq_one_letter_code
_entity_poly.pdbx_strand_id
1 'polypeptide(L)'
;MNRFFHATIILLATASSGQAAGIDALAAKNSPLGKGEVIAFFGDSITQAGARPGGYCRLIGEAIAKQRPELGVTIVYAGISGHKVPNLQGRLDRDVLSKKPTIVFIYIGINDVWHSTSGRGTSKDKFDAGLRDLITKIT
;
A
#
# COMPACT_ATOMS: atom_id res chain seq x y z
N MET A 1 38.46 8.75 52.52
CA MET A 1 38.44 9.35 51.16
C MET A 1 37.38 8.61 50.33
N ASN A 2 36.09 8.91 50.53
CA ASN A 2 34.99 8.30 49.77
C ASN A 2 34.29 9.41 48.98
N ARG A 3 34.47 9.43 47.67
CA ARG A 3 33.76 10.32 46.76
C ARG A 3 32.42 9.67 46.40
N PHE A 4 31.32 10.22 46.92
CA PHE A 4 29.99 9.97 46.38
C PHE A 4 29.84 10.76 45.07
N PHE A 5 29.76 10.08 43.94
CA PHE A 5 29.30 10.68 42.69
C PHE A 5 27.78 10.65 42.67
N HIS A 6 27.16 11.83 42.71
CA HIS A 6 25.75 12.00 42.36
C HIS A 6 25.60 11.86 40.84
N ALA A 7 24.91 10.82 40.39
CA ALA A 7 24.46 10.69 39.01
C ALA A 7 22.98 11.06 38.93
N THR A 8 22.69 12.33 38.64
CA THR A 8 21.36 12.77 38.26
C THR A 8 21.14 12.43 36.79
N ILE A 9 20.38 11.38 36.51
CA ILE A 9 19.87 11.11 35.17
C ILE A 9 18.60 11.94 34.98
N ILE A 10 18.70 13.04 34.25
CA ILE A 10 17.53 13.74 33.71
C ILE A 10 17.17 13.07 32.40
N LEU A 11 16.19 12.16 32.44
CA LEU A 11 15.57 11.63 31.22
C LEU A 11 14.44 12.59 30.81
N LEU A 12 14.76 13.57 29.95
CA LEU A 12 13.73 14.34 29.26
C LEU A 12 13.17 13.47 28.12
N ALA A 13 12.12 12.72 28.39
CA ALA A 13 11.31 12.12 27.34
C ALA A 13 10.47 13.23 26.70
N THR A 14 10.96 13.85 25.64
CA THR A 14 10.11 14.65 24.76
C THR A 14 9.25 13.67 23.95
N ALA A 15 8.06 13.35 24.46
CA ALA A 15 7.01 12.78 23.63
C ALA A 15 6.65 13.85 22.59
N SER A 16 7.13 13.69 21.35
CA SER A 16 6.71 14.57 20.26
C SER A 16 5.24 14.26 19.93
N SER A 17 4.33 15.01 20.55
CA SER A 17 2.95 15.11 20.09
C SER A 17 2.96 15.68 18.66
N GLY A 18 2.68 14.83 17.66
CA GLY A 18 2.54 15.26 16.27
C GLY A 18 3.22 14.38 15.23
N GLN A 19 3.20 13.05 15.37
CA GLN A 19 3.52 12.20 14.23
C GLN A 19 2.39 12.36 13.20
N ALA A 20 2.72 12.93 12.04
CA ALA A 20 1.79 13.00 10.92
C ALA A 20 1.24 11.59 10.64
N ALA A 21 -0.07 11.49 10.42
CA ALA A 21 -0.76 10.22 10.20
C ALA A 21 -1.37 10.17 8.80
N GLY A 22 -1.51 8.97 8.25
CA GLY A 22 -2.10 8.78 6.93
C GLY A 22 -1.30 9.49 5.82
N ILE A 23 -1.99 10.28 5.00
CA ILE A 23 -1.38 10.90 3.82
C ILE A 23 -0.35 11.97 4.18
N ASP A 24 -0.52 12.65 5.31
CA ASP A 24 0.43 13.65 5.79
C ASP A 24 1.77 13.01 6.17
N ALA A 25 1.77 11.75 6.61
CA ALA A 25 3.00 10.99 6.86
C ALA A 25 3.78 10.69 5.58
N LEU A 26 3.06 10.32 4.51
CA LEU A 26 3.64 10.07 3.18
C LEU A 26 4.14 11.37 2.53
N ALA A 27 3.61 12.51 2.94
CA ALA A 27 3.97 13.81 2.40
C ALA A 27 4.91 14.63 3.30
N ALA A 28 5.24 14.16 4.51
CA ALA A 28 6.13 14.85 5.42
C ALA A 28 7.56 14.97 4.87
N LYS A 29 8.38 15.87 5.45
CA LYS A 29 9.79 16.06 5.04
C LYS A 29 10.62 14.77 5.13
N ASN A 30 10.27 13.89 6.08
CA ASN A 30 10.83 12.56 6.27
C ASN A 30 9.98 11.45 5.60
N SER A 31 9.30 11.78 4.50
CA SER A 31 8.50 10.81 3.73
C SER A 31 9.29 9.53 3.45
N PRO A 32 8.65 8.35 3.55
CA PRO A 32 9.26 7.09 3.16
C PRO A 32 9.40 6.93 1.63
N LEU A 33 8.85 7.85 0.83
CA LEU A 33 8.88 7.75 -0.63
C LEU A 33 10.16 8.37 -1.23
N GLY A 34 10.78 7.63 -2.14
CA GLY A 34 11.89 8.09 -2.97
C GLY A 34 11.45 8.92 -4.19
N LYS A 35 12.44 9.44 -4.93
CA LYS A 35 12.20 10.09 -6.24
C LYS A 35 11.94 9.04 -7.31
N GLY A 36 10.96 9.29 -8.16
CA GLY A 36 10.62 8.44 -9.31
C GLY A 36 9.94 7.12 -8.94
N GLU A 37 9.44 7.00 -7.70
CA GLU A 37 8.70 5.81 -7.27
C GLU A 37 7.50 5.55 -8.18
N VAL A 38 7.25 4.27 -8.47
CA VAL A 38 6.10 3.80 -9.23
C VAL A 38 5.23 2.97 -8.29
N ILE A 39 4.07 3.50 -7.91
CA ILE A 39 3.15 2.87 -6.97
C ILE A 39 2.00 2.23 -7.75
N ALA A 40 1.90 0.91 -7.70
CA ALA A 40 0.82 0.16 -8.33
C ALA A 40 -0.27 -0.24 -7.34
N PHE A 41 -1.50 0.21 -7.57
CA PHE A 41 -2.70 -0.25 -6.86
C PHE A 41 -3.34 -1.41 -7.62
N PHE A 42 -3.27 -2.62 -7.07
CA PHE A 42 -3.70 -3.86 -7.70
C PHE A 42 -4.86 -4.49 -6.93
N GLY A 43 -6.00 -4.72 -7.59
CA GLY A 43 -7.16 -5.21 -6.85
C GLY A 43 -8.42 -5.41 -7.68
N ASP A 44 -9.55 -5.36 -6.99
CA ASP A 44 -10.87 -5.61 -7.53
C ASP A 44 -11.67 -4.33 -7.84
N SER A 45 -13.00 -4.39 -7.69
CA SER A 45 -13.93 -3.28 -7.87
C SER A 45 -13.63 -2.09 -6.95
N ILE A 46 -13.15 -2.34 -5.73
CA ILE A 46 -12.82 -1.26 -4.79
C ILE A 46 -11.64 -0.45 -5.33
N THR A 47 -10.62 -1.13 -5.85
CA THR A 47 -9.46 -0.50 -6.49
C THR A 47 -9.82 0.15 -7.82
N GLN A 48 -10.73 -0.47 -8.59
CA GLN A 48 -11.24 0.12 -9.83
C GLN A 48 -11.98 1.44 -9.57
N ALA A 49 -12.86 1.46 -8.55
CA ALA A 49 -13.53 2.68 -8.12
C ALA A 49 -12.53 3.67 -7.49
N GLY A 50 -11.51 3.18 -6.80
CA GLY A 50 -10.42 3.95 -6.20
C GLY A 50 -9.63 4.80 -7.20
N ALA A 51 -9.62 4.43 -8.48
CA ALA A 51 -8.98 5.21 -9.55
C ALA A 51 -9.84 6.37 -10.09
N ARG A 52 -11.15 6.38 -9.79
CA ARG A 52 -12.10 7.42 -10.21
C ARG A 52 -11.94 8.70 -9.37
N PRO A 53 -12.57 9.83 -9.74
CA PRO A 53 -12.48 11.06 -8.95
C PRO A 53 -13.01 10.83 -7.54
N GLY A 54 -12.24 11.27 -6.53
CA GLY A 54 -12.56 11.02 -5.12
C GLY A 54 -12.31 9.60 -4.63
N GLY A 55 -11.79 8.69 -5.48
CA GLY A 55 -11.41 7.34 -5.08
C GLY A 55 -10.08 7.31 -4.31
N TYR A 56 -9.90 6.31 -3.45
CA TYR A 56 -8.74 6.28 -2.53
C TYR A 56 -7.38 6.28 -3.24
N CYS A 57 -7.20 5.50 -4.32
CA CYS A 57 -5.95 5.46 -5.07
C CYS A 57 -5.63 6.84 -5.63
N ARG A 58 -6.65 7.51 -6.17
CA ARG A 58 -6.55 8.86 -6.72
C ARG A 58 -6.17 9.86 -5.64
N LEU A 59 -6.89 9.85 -4.51
CA LEU A 59 -6.66 10.79 -3.41
C LEU A 59 -5.22 10.68 -2.87
N ILE A 60 -4.67 9.46 -2.79
CA ILE A 60 -3.28 9.25 -2.40
C ILE A 60 -2.33 9.88 -3.43
N GLY A 61 -2.52 9.57 -4.73
CA GLY A 61 -1.69 10.13 -5.79
C GLY A 61 -1.74 11.65 -5.88
N GLU A 62 -2.94 12.23 -5.82
CA GLU A 62 -3.17 13.68 -5.86
C GLU A 62 -2.52 14.38 -4.66
N ALA A 63 -2.62 13.79 -3.47
CA ALA A 63 -2.00 14.36 -2.28
C ALA A 63 -0.46 14.32 -2.35
N ILE A 64 0.14 13.21 -2.82
CA ILE A 64 1.59 13.13 -3.04
C ILE A 64 2.03 14.17 -4.07
N ALA A 65 1.35 14.26 -5.21
CA ALA A 65 1.67 15.21 -6.27
C ALA A 65 1.52 16.67 -5.81
N LYS A 66 0.53 16.96 -4.95
CA LYS A 66 0.31 18.30 -4.41
C LYS A 66 1.34 18.70 -3.35
N GLN A 67 1.65 17.78 -2.43
CA GLN A 67 2.47 18.10 -1.26
C GLN A 67 3.96 17.86 -1.49
N ARG A 68 4.32 16.92 -2.36
CA ARG A 68 5.70 16.49 -2.68
C ARG A 68 5.92 16.35 -4.20
N PRO A 69 5.64 17.38 -5.01
CA PRO A 69 5.75 17.32 -6.47
C PRO A 69 7.15 16.94 -6.96
N GLU A 70 8.20 17.28 -6.19
CA GLU A 70 9.60 17.00 -6.53
C GLU A 70 9.98 15.52 -6.45
N LEU A 71 9.12 14.68 -5.85
CA LEU A 71 9.30 13.23 -5.87
C LEU A 71 8.96 12.61 -7.23
N GLY A 72 8.13 13.25 -8.06
CA GLY A 72 7.81 12.74 -9.39
C GLY A 72 7.22 11.32 -9.39
N VAL A 73 6.41 10.99 -8.37
CA VAL A 73 5.80 9.66 -8.20
C VAL A 73 4.80 9.39 -9.31
N THR A 74 4.86 8.18 -9.87
CA THR A 74 3.89 7.68 -10.86
C THR A 74 2.93 6.70 -10.22
N ILE A 75 1.63 6.84 -10.48
CA ILE A 75 0.60 5.93 -9.97
C ILE A 75 0.09 5.03 -11.09
N VAL A 76 0.06 3.72 -10.84
CA VAL A 76 -0.53 2.71 -11.71
C VAL A 76 -1.83 2.20 -11.08
N TYR A 77 -2.93 2.29 -11.83
CA TYR A 77 -4.24 1.80 -11.40
C TYR A 77 -4.57 0.47 -12.10
N ALA A 78 -4.61 -0.62 -11.34
CA ALA A 78 -4.81 -1.96 -11.85
C ALA A 78 -5.98 -2.69 -11.14
N GLY A 79 -7.09 -1.97 -10.92
CA GLY A 79 -8.33 -2.52 -10.36
C GLY A 79 -9.31 -3.02 -11.43
N ILE A 80 -9.88 -4.21 -11.28
CA ILE A 80 -10.93 -4.73 -12.17
C ILE A 80 -12.08 -5.33 -11.35
N SER A 81 -13.30 -4.87 -11.61
CA SER A 81 -14.50 -5.31 -10.88
C SER A 81 -14.70 -6.83 -10.88
N GLY A 82 -15.13 -7.39 -9.76
CA GLY A 82 -15.43 -8.82 -9.59
C GLY A 82 -14.20 -9.75 -9.53
N HIS A 83 -12.98 -9.21 -9.68
CA HIS A 83 -11.77 -10.02 -9.63
C HIS A 83 -11.50 -10.60 -8.24
N LYS A 84 -10.88 -11.77 -8.25
CA LYS A 84 -10.40 -12.56 -7.11
C LYS A 84 -8.89 -12.79 -7.23
N VAL A 85 -8.27 -13.42 -6.24
CA VAL A 85 -6.83 -13.75 -6.27
C VAL A 85 -6.41 -14.48 -7.55
N PRO A 86 -7.09 -15.54 -8.04
CA PRO A 86 -6.70 -16.20 -9.30
C PRO A 86 -6.74 -15.28 -10.53
N ASN A 87 -7.64 -14.29 -10.55
CA ASN A 87 -7.68 -13.31 -11.63
C ASN A 87 -6.49 -12.35 -11.58
N LEU A 88 -6.04 -11.98 -10.38
CA LEU A 88 -4.83 -11.19 -10.20
C LEU A 88 -3.59 -11.97 -10.66
N GLN A 89 -3.48 -13.26 -10.31
CA GLN A 89 -2.37 -14.10 -10.77
C GLN A 89 -2.26 -14.13 -12.30
N GLY A 90 -3.39 -14.28 -13.00
CA GLY A 90 -3.43 -14.32 -14.48
C GLY A 90 -3.11 -13.00 -15.18
N ARG A 91 -2.92 -11.89 -14.45
CA ARG A 91 -2.66 -10.56 -15.05
C ARG A 91 -1.54 -9.77 -14.38
N LEU A 92 -0.81 -10.37 -13.44
CA LEU A 92 0.23 -9.71 -12.66
C LEU A 92 1.30 -9.08 -13.57
N ASP A 93 1.81 -9.84 -14.54
CA ASP A 93 2.84 -9.35 -15.46
C ASP A 93 2.37 -8.14 -16.28
N ARG A 94 1.21 -8.28 -16.92
CA ARG A 94 0.65 -7.24 -17.80
C ARG A 94 0.34 -5.96 -17.04
N ASP A 95 -0.34 -6.08 -15.90
CA ASP A 95 -0.93 -4.93 -15.22
C ASP A 95 0.01 -4.28 -14.20
N VAL A 96 0.96 -5.03 -13.65
CA VAL A 96 1.83 -4.59 -12.56
C VAL A 96 3.29 -4.69 -12.96
N LEU A 97 3.86 -5.88 -13.17
CA LEU A 97 5.32 -6.04 -13.31
C LEU A 97 5.88 -5.34 -14.56
N SER A 98 5.13 -5.31 -15.67
CA SER A 98 5.54 -4.58 -16.88
C SER A 98 5.72 -3.07 -16.66
N LYS A 99 5.14 -2.53 -15.58
CA LYS A 99 5.24 -1.12 -15.19
C LYS A 99 6.43 -0.83 -14.29
N LYS A 100 7.21 -1.87 -13.93
CA LYS A 100 8.37 -1.79 -13.03
C LYS A 100 8.05 -1.03 -11.73
N PRO A 101 7.01 -1.44 -10.99
CA PRO A 101 6.64 -0.77 -9.75
C PRO A 101 7.75 -0.94 -8.73
N THR A 102 7.93 0.10 -7.92
CA THR A 102 8.78 0.05 -6.74
C THR A 102 7.96 -0.25 -5.49
N ILE A 103 6.66 0.07 -5.52
CA ILE A 103 5.68 -0.23 -4.47
C ILE A 103 4.44 -0.86 -5.10
N VAL A 104 3.96 -1.98 -4.55
CA VAL A 104 2.70 -2.60 -4.95
C VAL A 104 1.75 -2.67 -3.75
N PHE A 105 0.58 -2.06 -3.89
CA PHE A 105 -0.52 -2.15 -2.94
C PHE A 105 -1.56 -3.13 -3.46
N ILE A 106 -1.73 -4.27 -2.79
CA ILE A 106 -2.72 -5.29 -3.15
C ILE A 106 -3.94 -5.15 -2.23
N TYR A 107 -5.10 -4.86 -2.81
CA TYR A 107 -6.37 -4.88 -2.08
C TYR A 107 -7.37 -5.80 -2.78
N ILE A 108 -7.54 -6.99 -2.21
CA ILE A 108 -8.28 -8.11 -2.78
C ILE A 108 -8.86 -8.98 -1.65
N GLY A 109 -9.85 -9.81 -1.97
CA GLY A 109 -10.37 -10.85 -1.07
C GLY A 109 -11.88 -10.78 -0.84
N ILE A 110 -12.50 -9.61 -1.03
CA ILE A 110 -13.96 -9.48 -0.84
C ILE A 110 -14.72 -10.39 -1.81
N ASN A 111 -14.31 -10.47 -3.08
CA ASN A 111 -14.96 -11.33 -4.07
C ASN A 111 -14.60 -12.81 -3.89
N ASP A 112 -13.43 -13.12 -3.32
CA ASP A 112 -13.03 -14.48 -2.96
C ASP A 112 -14.02 -15.05 -1.94
N VAL A 113 -14.42 -14.24 -0.96
CA VAL A 113 -15.43 -14.59 0.05
C VAL A 113 -16.86 -14.44 -0.49
N TRP A 114 -17.24 -13.24 -0.96
CA TRP A 114 -18.62 -12.92 -1.32
C TRP A 114 -19.16 -13.82 -2.43
N HIS A 115 -18.38 -14.14 -3.47
CA HIS A 115 -18.86 -15.05 -4.52
C HIS A 115 -19.04 -16.50 -4.04
N SER A 116 -18.49 -16.87 -2.87
CA SER A 116 -18.72 -18.20 -2.27
C SER A 116 -20.19 -18.43 -1.91
N THR A 117 -20.97 -17.37 -1.67
CA THR A 117 -22.44 -17.48 -1.45
C THR A 117 -23.19 -18.03 -2.66
N SER A 118 -22.56 -18.00 -3.85
CA SER A 118 -23.08 -18.55 -5.11
C SER A 118 -22.19 -19.67 -5.67
N GLY A 119 -21.29 -20.24 -4.86
CA GLY A 119 -20.38 -21.31 -5.27
C GLY A 119 -19.24 -20.90 -6.21
N ARG A 120 -19.01 -19.59 -6.43
CA ARG A 120 -18.01 -19.04 -7.38
C ARG A 120 -16.86 -18.28 -6.70
N GLY A 121 -16.75 -18.43 -5.39
CA GLY A 121 -15.67 -17.84 -4.60
C GLY A 121 -14.36 -18.61 -4.74
N THR A 122 -13.41 -18.29 -3.87
CA THR A 122 -12.11 -18.95 -3.79
C THR A 122 -11.96 -19.54 -2.41
N SER A 123 -11.75 -20.85 -2.33
CA SER A 123 -11.51 -21.55 -1.06
C SER A 123 -10.32 -20.93 -0.33
N LYS A 124 -10.37 -20.89 1.00
CA LYS A 124 -9.34 -20.29 1.87
C LYS A 124 -7.91 -20.71 1.47
N ASP A 125 -7.68 -22.00 1.24
CA ASP A 125 -6.34 -22.51 0.90
C ASP A 125 -5.84 -21.99 -0.46
N LYS A 126 -6.74 -21.89 -1.45
CA LYS A 126 -6.41 -21.31 -2.76
C LYS A 126 -6.20 -19.80 -2.69
N PHE A 127 -6.93 -19.12 -1.81
CA PHE A 127 -6.73 -17.70 -1.55
C PHE A 127 -5.33 -17.46 -0.93
N ASP A 128 -4.99 -18.18 0.15
CA ASP A 128 -3.69 -18.03 0.82
C ASP A 128 -2.53 -18.39 -0.12
N ALA A 129 -2.59 -19.54 -0.78
CA ALA A 129 -1.55 -19.96 -1.73
C ALA A 129 -1.39 -18.98 -2.90
N GLY A 130 -2.51 -18.52 -3.47
CA GLY A 130 -2.48 -17.58 -4.59
C GLY A 130 -1.99 -16.19 -4.20
N LEU A 131 -2.35 -15.71 -3.01
CA LEU A 131 -1.87 -14.42 -2.51
C LEU A 131 -0.37 -14.47 -2.19
N ARG A 132 0.12 -15.58 -1.63
CA ARG A 132 1.56 -15.81 -1.45
C ARG A 132 2.31 -15.85 -2.77
N ASP A 133 1.79 -16.55 -3.77
CA ASP A 133 2.37 -16.58 -5.11
C ASP A 133 2.48 -15.18 -5.72
N LEU A 134 1.45 -14.34 -5.58
CA LEU A 134 1.50 -12.94 -6.02
C LEU A 134 2.63 -12.18 -5.31
N ILE A 135 2.73 -12.28 -3.99
CA ILE A 135 3.75 -11.60 -3.20
C ILE A 135 5.15 -12.08 -3.61
N THR A 136 5.38 -13.39 -3.72
CA THR A 136 6.66 -13.98 -4.12
C THR A 136 7.10 -13.54 -5.52
N LYS A 137 6.18 -13.27 -6.45
CA LYS A 137 6.55 -12.76 -7.78
C LYS A 137 6.85 -11.27 -7.80
N ILE A 138 6.43 -10.53 -6.78
CA ILE A 138 6.66 -9.08 -6.64
C ILE A 138 7.98 -8.80 -5.90
N THR A 139 8.34 -9.64 -4.92
CA THR A 139 9.51 -9.48 -4.05
C THR A 139 10.66 -10.39 -4.45
#